data_AF-A0A4V4GR98-F1
#
_entry.id   AF-A0A4V4GR98-F1
#
_cell.length_a   1.000
_cell.length_b   1.000
_cell.length_c   1.000
_cell.angle_alpha   90.00
_cell.angle_beta   90.00
_cell.angle_gamma   90.00
#
_symmetry.space_group_name_H-M   'P 1'
#
loop_
_entity.id
_entity.type
_entity.pdbx_description
1 polymer ?
#
loop_
_entity_poly.entity_id
_entity_poly.type
_entity_poly.pdbx_seq_one_letter_code
_entity_poly.pdbx_strand_id
1 'polypeptide(L)'
;MTDSDMDTAILMARLKIQAKKHLDLSVDLEKLEQDETYAQAVLRAVEDEAEDENLLVLVLRLRARLKSRQAEESLSQAKVAPLVTQAKPTLIRDHRFGARG
;
A
#
# COMPACT_ATOMS: atom_id res chain seq x y z
N MET A 1 -14.65 -7.09 9.81
CA MET A 1 -14.69 -6.85 8.35
C MET A 1 -15.48 -5.59 8.15
N THR A 2 -14.82 -4.54 7.67
CA THR A 2 -15.51 -3.33 7.24
C THR A 2 -16.21 -3.63 5.91
N ASP A 3 -17.30 -2.93 5.57
CA ASP A 3 -17.96 -3.08 4.27
C ASP A 3 -16.96 -2.93 3.09
N SER A 4 -15.93 -2.09 3.28
CA SER A 4 -14.85 -1.89 2.30
C SER A 4 -13.97 -3.14 2.06
N ASP A 5 -13.73 -3.95 3.10
CA ASP A 5 -12.97 -5.20 2.96
C ASP A 5 -13.74 -6.21 2.13
N MET A 6 -15.07 -6.29 2.36
CA MET A 6 -15.95 -7.19 1.62
C MET A 6 -16.07 -6.77 0.15
N ASP A 7 -16.23 -5.47 -0.12
CA ASP A 7 -16.22 -4.93 -1.48
C ASP A 7 -14.93 -5.26 -2.23
N THR A 8 -13.79 -5.17 -1.55
CA THR A 8 -12.48 -5.50 -2.11
C THR A 8 -12.38 -6.99 -2.43
N ALA A 9 -12.82 -7.86 -1.51
CA ALA A 9 -12.87 -9.30 -1.74
C ALA A 9 -13.75 -9.67 -2.95
N ILE A 10 -14.91 -9.00 -3.11
CA ILE A 10 -15.78 -9.19 -4.27
C ILE A 10 -15.08 -8.78 -5.58
N LEU A 11 -14.35 -7.65 -5.57
CA LEU A 11 -13.59 -7.21 -6.74
C LEU A 11 -12.48 -8.21 -7.10
N MET A 12 -11.72 -8.70 -6.11
CA MET A 12 -10.67 -9.70 -6.33
C MET A 12 -11.24 -11.02 -6.89
N ALA A 13 -12.35 -11.49 -6.34
CA ALA A 13 -13.02 -12.70 -6.83
C ALA A 13 -13.50 -12.53 -8.29
N ARG A 14 -14.12 -11.38 -8.61
CA ARG A 14 -14.57 -11.08 -9.98
C ARG A 14 -13.40 -11.03 -10.96
N LEU A 15 -12.29 -10.37 -10.59
CA LEU A 15 -11.07 -10.30 -11.41
C LEU A 15 -10.58 -11.72 -11.72
N LYS A 16 -10.44 -12.58 -10.70
CA LYS A 16 -9.95 -13.95 -10.90
C LYS A 16 -10.83 -14.75 -11.86
N ILE A 17 -12.16 -14.66 -11.72
CA ILE A 17 -13.09 -15.38 -12.59
C ILE A 17 -12.99 -14.86 -14.03
N GLN A 18 -12.95 -13.54 -14.22
CA GLN A 18 -12.86 -12.95 -15.55
C GLN A 18 -11.50 -13.20 -16.21
N ALA A 19 -10.39 -13.03 -15.48
CA ALA A 19 -9.05 -13.33 -15.97
C ALA A 19 -8.94 -14.79 -16.40
N LYS A 20 -9.49 -15.73 -15.62
CA LYS A 20 -9.46 -17.15 -16.00
C LYS A 20 -10.34 -17.45 -17.21
N LYS A 21 -11.50 -16.81 -17.32
CA LYS A 21 -12.47 -17.07 -18.39
C LYS A 21 -12.05 -16.45 -19.74
N HIS A 22 -11.49 -15.24 -19.71
CA HIS A 22 -11.22 -14.46 -20.92
C HIS A 22 -9.76 -14.53 -21.35
N LEU A 23 -8.82 -14.70 -20.42
CA LEU A 23 -7.38 -14.62 -20.66
C LEU A 23 -6.63 -15.93 -20.32
N ASP A 24 -7.35 -16.96 -19.86
CA ASP A 24 -6.80 -18.20 -19.28
C ASP A 24 -5.79 -18.01 -18.12
N LEU A 25 -5.67 -16.77 -17.62
CA LEU A 25 -4.76 -16.39 -16.54
C LEU A 25 -5.25 -16.91 -15.19
N SER A 26 -4.35 -17.56 -14.46
CA SER A 26 -4.61 -18.00 -13.08
C SER A 26 -4.14 -16.94 -12.09
N VAL A 27 -5.06 -16.45 -11.26
CA VAL A 27 -4.78 -15.46 -10.22
C VAL A 27 -4.81 -16.10 -8.84
N ASP A 28 -3.72 -15.91 -8.10
CA ASP A 28 -3.59 -16.28 -6.70
C ASP A 28 -4.09 -15.12 -5.84
N LEU A 29 -5.23 -15.30 -5.15
CA LEU A 29 -5.87 -14.24 -4.38
C LEU A 29 -5.08 -13.86 -3.12
N GLU A 30 -4.39 -14.83 -2.52
CA GLU A 30 -3.59 -14.59 -1.32
C GLU A 30 -2.41 -13.68 -1.65
N LYS A 31 -1.71 -13.98 -2.74
CA LYS A 31 -0.62 -13.13 -3.24
C LYS A 31 -1.13 -11.80 -3.77
N LEU A 32 -2.30 -11.77 -4.40
CA LEU A 32 -2.90 -10.51 -4.88
C LEU A 32 -3.19 -9.55 -3.73
N GLU A 33 -3.51 -10.07 -2.54
CA GLU A 33 -3.76 -9.26 -1.36
C GLU A 33 -2.47 -8.86 -0.61
N GLN A 34 -1.51 -9.77 -0.49
CA GLN A 34 -0.33 -9.58 0.37
C GLN A 34 0.91 -9.05 -0.35
N ASP A 35 1.06 -9.29 -1.66
CA ASP A 35 2.25 -8.95 -2.43
C ASP A 35 1.92 -7.88 -3.48
N GLU A 36 2.37 -6.65 -3.22
CA GLU A 36 2.18 -5.52 -4.13
C GLU A 36 2.79 -5.76 -5.52
N THR A 37 3.97 -6.38 -5.57
CA THR A 37 4.67 -6.60 -6.84
C THR A 37 3.89 -7.60 -7.68
N TYR A 38 3.39 -8.67 -7.05
CA TYR A 38 2.52 -9.63 -7.69
C TYR A 38 1.20 -8.97 -8.16
N ALA A 39 0.57 -8.18 -7.30
CA ALA A 39 -0.67 -7.49 -7.64
C ALA A 39 -0.50 -6.55 -8.84
N GLN A 40 0.57 -5.76 -8.88
CA GLN A 40 0.87 -4.89 -10.01
C GLN A 40 1.14 -5.67 -11.30
N ALA A 41 1.90 -6.76 -11.22
CA ALA A 41 2.21 -7.60 -12.38
C ALA A 41 0.95 -8.25 -12.95
N VAL A 42 0.08 -8.82 -12.11
CA VAL A 42 -1.19 -9.43 -12.53
C VAL A 42 -2.12 -8.38 -13.14
N LEU A 43 -2.31 -7.24 -12.48
CA LEU A 43 -3.19 -6.19 -12.99
C LEU A 43 -2.70 -5.63 -14.32
N ARG A 44 -1.38 -5.55 -14.52
CA ARG A 44 -0.79 -5.13 -15.80
C ARG A 44 -0.98 -6.19 -16.88
N ALA A 45 -0.73 -7.46 -16.59
CA ALA A 45 -0.96 -8.54 -17.55
C ALA A 45 -2.42 -8.61 -18.00
N VAL A 46 -3.37 -8.46 -17.05
CA VAL A 46 -4.79 -8.39 -17.38
C VAL A 46 -5.12 -7.15 -18.21
N GLU A 47 -4.54 -5.99 -17.91
CA GLU A 47 -4.74 -4.75 -18.67
C GLU A 47 -4.20 -4.84 -20.11
N ASP A 48 -3.04 -5.48 -20.30
CA ASP A 48 -2.39 -5.63 -21.61
C ASP A 48 -3.16 -6.58 -22.54
N GLU A 49 -3.83 -7.61 -21.99
CA GLU A 49 -4.56 -8.61 -22.78
C GLU A 49 -6.09 -8.40 -22.81
N ALA A 50 -6.66 -7.56 -21.93
CA ALA A 50 -8.10 -7.37 -21.85
C ALA A 50 -8.65 -6.57 -23.03
N GLU A 51 -9.58 -7.19 -23.77
CA GLU A 51 -10.38 -6.52 -24.82
C GLU A 51 -11.77 -6.06 -24.31
N ASP A 52 -12.17 -6.46 -23.11
CA ASP A 52 -13.46 -6.10 -22.49
C ASP A 52 -13.32 -4.85 -21.60
N GLU A 53 -14.06 -3.79 -21.96
CA GLU A 53 -14.13 -2.55 -21.19
C GLU A 53 -14.51 -2.79 -19.72
N ASN A 54 -15.43 -3.72 -19.44
CA ASN A 54 -15.85 -3.99 -18.06
C ASN A 54 -14.70 -4.59 -17.23
N LEU A 55 -13.85 -5.41 -17.85
CA LEU A 55 -12.68 -5.98 -17.21
C LEU A 55 -11.64 -4.89 -16.91
N LEU A 56 -11.43 -3.96 -17.85
CA LEU A 56 -10.55 -2.81 -17.65
C LEU A 56 -11.05 -1.89 -16.51
N VAL A 57 -12.35 -1.60 -16.47
CA VAL A 57 -12.97 -0.85 -15.36
C VAL A 57 -12.77 -1.56 -14.02
N LEU A 58 -12.88 -2.89 -14.01
CA LEU A 58 -12.66 -3.69 -12.81
C LEU A 58 -11.21 -3.64 -12.33
N VAL A 59 -10.24 -3.72 -13.24
CA VAL A 59 -8.80 -3.53 -12.95
C VAL A 59 -8.54 -2.15 -12.35
N LEU A 60 -9.10 -1.09 -12.93
CA LEU A 60 -8.93 0.28 -12.43
C LEU A 60 -9.49 0.45 -11.01
N ARG A 61 -10.69 -0.09 -10.74
CA ARG A 61 -11.30 -0.04 -9.40
C ARG A 61 -10.46 -0.77 -8.36
N LEU A 62 -9.98 -1.96 -8.71
CA LEU A 62 -9.16 -2.75 -7.79
C LEU A 62 -7.81 -2.06 -7.53
N ARG A 63 -7.16 -1.50 -8.56
CA ARG A 63 -5.92 -0.72 -8.43
C ARG A 63 -6.09 0.49 -7.51
N ALA A 64 -7.19 1.22 -7.65
CA ALA A 64 -7.50 2.35 -6.77
C ALA A 64 -7.65 1.91 -5.31
N ARG A 65 -8.36 0.80 -5.07
CA ARG A 65 -8.56 0.26 -3.71
C ARG A 65 -7.27 -0.22 -3.06
N LEU A 66 -6.42 -0.95 -3.78
CA LEU A 66 -5.13 -1.41 -3.26
C LEU A 66 -4.24 -0.22 -2.90
N LYS A 67 -4.18 0.83 -3.75
CA LYS A 67 -3.43 2.05 -3.44
C LYS A 67 -3.97 2.79 -2.20
N SER A 68 -5.30 2.89 -2.06
CA SER A 68 -5.91 3.53 -0.88
C SER A 68 -5.58 2.78 0.41
N ARG A 69 -5.66 1.44 0.40
CA ARG A 69 -5.31 0.60 1.56
C ARG A 69 -3.85 0.80 1.99
N GLN A 70 -2.92 0.83 1.03
CA GLN A 70 -1.52 1.09 1.32
C GLN A 70 -1.27 2.49 1.90
N ALA A 71 -1.99 3.50 1.41
CA ALA A 71 -1.91 4.85 1.97
C ALA A 71 -2.38 4.87 3.43
N GLU A 72 -3.47 4.18 3.76
CA GLU A 72 -3.98 4.06 5.13
C GLU A 72 -3.01 3.31 6.05
N GLU A 73 -2.42 2.21 5.59
CA GLU A 73 -1.42 1.44 6.35
C GLU A 73 -0.16 2.30 6.62
N SER A 74 0.30 3.04 5.61
CA SER A 74 1.46 3.95 5.74
C SER A 74 1.21 5.07 6.76
N LEU A 75 0.00 5.66 6.75
CA LEU A 75 -0.39 6.71 7.68
C LEU A 75 -0.58 6.19 9.11
N SER A 76 -1.11 4.96 9.26
CA SER A 76 -1.21 4.29 10.56
C SER A 76 0.17 3.96 11.13
N GLN A 77 1.12 3.51 10.31
CA GLN A 77 2.46 3.16 10.77
C GLN A 77 3.29 4.41 11.16
N ALA A 78 3.09 5.53 10.45
CA ALA A 78 3.70 6.82 10.81
C ALA A 78 3.20 7.36 12.16
N LYS A 79 1.97 7.02 12.58
CA LYS A 79 1.38 7.47 13.84
C LYS A 79 1.92 6.72 15.07
N VAL A 80 2.63 5.60 14.86
CA VAL A 80 3.18 4.75 15.94
C VAL A 80 4.68 4.98 16.15
N ALA A 81 5.33 5.89 15.40
CA ALA A 81 6.67 6.30 15.76
C ALA A 81 6.64 6.93 17.16
N PRO A 82 7.27 6.33 18.19
CA PRO A 82 7.32 6.95 19.49
C PRO A 82 8.11 8.25 19.31
N LEU A 83 7.58 9.30 19.92
CA LEU A 83 8.28 10.54 20.17
C LEU A 83 9.54 10.20 20.99
N VAL A 84 10.63 9.81 20.31
CA VAL A 84 11.94 9.73 20.94
C VAL A 84 12.32 11.17 21.22
N THR A 85 12.08 11.57 22.47
CA THR A 85 12.54 12.79 23.09
C THR A 85 14.03 12.97 22.76
N GLN A 86 14.34 13.78 21.76
CA GLN A 86 15.65 14.40 21.67
C GLN A 86 15.75 15.42 22.80
N ALA A 87 16.06 14.93 24.00
CA ALA A 87 16.58 15.75 25.06
C ALA A 87 17.89 16.37 24.56
N LYS A 88 17.82 17.62 24.10
CA LYS A 88 19.01 18.44 23.85
C LYS A 88 19.81 18.48 25.15
N PRO A 89 21.07 18.00 25.19
CA PRO A 89 21.90 18.20 26.36
C PRO A 89 22.18 19.70 26.50
N THR A 90 21.84 20.24 27.67
CA THR A 90 22.21 21.59 28.12
C THR A 90 23.73 21.70 28.13
N LEU A 91 24.30 22.34 27.11
CA LEU A 91 25.68 22.82 27.16
C LEU A 91 25.71 24.10 28.00
N ILE A 92 25.80 23.93 29.31
CA ILE A 92 26.27 24.97 30.23
C ILE A 92 27.70 25.28 29.80
N ARG A 93 27.89 26.40 29.08
CA ARG A 93 29.23 26.92 28.79
C ARG A 93 29.74 27.57 30.06
N ASP A 94 30.56 26.81 30.79
CA ASP A 94 31.32 27.28 31.94
C ASP A 94 32.34 28.33 31.48
N HIS A 95 32.04 29.61 31.70
CA HIS A 95 32.97 30.72 31.44
C HIS A 95 33.82 30.97 32.69
N ARG A 96 34.87 30.16 32.86
CA ARG A 96 36.01 30.45 33.74
C ARG A 96 37.33 30.46 32.94
N PHE A 97 37.44 31.46 32.08
CA PHE A 97 38.73 32.04 31.68
C PHE A 97 38.76 33.42 32.34
N GLY A 98 39.67 33.73 33.26
CA GLY A 98 41.11 33.70 33.06
C GLY A 98 41.61 35.10 32.69
N ALA A 99 41.26 36.12 33.47
CA ALA A 99 41.88 37.45 33.37
C ALA A 99 42.94 37.56 34.48
N ARG A 100 44.15 37.12 34.14
CA ARG A 100 45.36 37.64 34.77
C ARG A 100 45.71 38.92 34.02
N GLY A 101 45.81 40.02 34.76
CA GLY A 101 46.19 41.36 34.30
C GLY A 101 46.14 42.31 35.48
#